data_AF-A0A919X1Q7-F1
#
_entry.id   AF-A0A919X1Q7-F1
#
_cell.length_a   1.000
_cell.length_b   1.000
_cell.length_c   1.000
_cell.angle_alpha   90.00
_cell.angle_beta   90.00
_cell.angle_gamma   90.00
#
_symmetry.space_group_name_H-M   'P 1'
#
loop_
_entity.id
_entity.type
_entity.pdbx_description
1 polymer ?
#
loop_
_entity_poly.entity_id
_entity_poly.type
_entity_poly.pdbx_seq_one_letter_code
_entity_poly.pdbx_strand_id
1 'polypeptide(L)'
;MYHFVEEQIKKAVDDGEFDDLPGRGERLDLRDEFAGLPQEVKQSFRILKRAGYLSDEQQNQKQYISHRDLMEIATGGTRQVNHSEKQKAFQTLTKERKLDKSSVFHRYAKKMKHKLFP
;
A
#
# COMPACT_ATOMS: atom_id res chain seq x y z
N MET A 1 -19.25 2.38 17.96
CA MET A 1 -18.34 1.43 18.63
C MET A 1 -19.05 0.09 18.64
N TYR A 2 -18.44 -0.98 18.11
CA TYR A 2 -19.12 -2.28 17.94
C TYR A 2 -19.06 -3.09 19.24
N HIS A 3 -19.98 -2.80 20.18
CA HIS A 3 -20.02 -3.44 21.51
C HIS A 3 -20.12 -4.97 21.47
N PHE A 4 -20.81 -5.53 20.47
CA PHE A 4 -20.90 -6.98 20.28
C PHE A 4 -19.53 -7.65 20.06
N VAL A 5 -18.62 -6.98 19.35
CA VAL A 5 -17.26 -7.51 19.10
C VAL A 5 -16.46 -7.53 20.40
N GLU A 6 -16.57 -6.48 21.22
CA GLU A 6 -15.89 -6.41 22.52
C GLU A 6 -16.38 -7.49 23.48
N GLU A 7 -17.68 -7.77 23.51
CA GLU A 7 -18.25 -8.84 24.35
C GLU A 7 -17.79 -10.23 23.90
N GLN A 8 -17.73 -10.48 22.59
CA GLN A 8 -17.24 -11.76 22.05
C GLN A 8 -15.76 -11.97 22.37
N ILE A 9 -14.93 -10.93 22.23
CA ILE A 9 -13.50 -11.02 22.58
C ILE A 9 -13.33 -11.30 24.06
N LYS A 10 -14.11 -10.64 24.94
CA LYS A 10 -14.05 -10.89 26.39
C LYS A 10 -14.42 -12.33 26.75
N LYS A 11 -15.50 -12.87 26.19
CA LYS A 11 -15.89 -14.26 26.41
C LYS A 11 -14.79 -15.24 25.99
N ALA A 12 -14.22 -15.06 24.80
CA ALA A 12 -13.13 -15.91 24.33
C ALA A 12 -11.86 -15.84 25.23
N VAL A 13 -11.62 -14.69 25.87
CA VAL A 13 -10.56 -14.57 26.91
C VAL A 13 -10.95 -15.34 28.17
N ASP A 14 -12.17 -15.15 28.68
CA ASP A 14 -12.65 -15.81 29.91
C ASP A 14 -12.73 -17.34 29.76
N ASP A 15 -13.08 -17.81 28.56
CA ASP A 15 -13.15 -19.23 28.18
C ASP A 15 -11.77 -19.84 27.89
N GLY A 16 -10.71 -19.02 27.93
CA GLY A 16 -9.33 -19.47 27.69
C GLY A 16 -9.03 -19.83 26.24
N GLU A 17 -9.82 -19.40 25.26
CA GLU A 17 -9.61 -19.73 23.85
C GLU A 17 -8.28 -19.18 23.30
N PHE A 18 -7.71 -18.16 23.94
CA PHE A 18 -6.40 -17.60 23.61
C PHE A 18 -5.23 -18.24 24.39
N ASP A 19 -5.50 -19.19 25.29
CA ASP A 19 -4.46 -19.82 26.10
C ASP A 19 -3.65 -20.85 25.33
N ASP A 20 -4.04 -21.33 24.14
CA ASP A 20 -3.20 -22.26 23.37
C ASP A 20 -3.07 -21.83 21.91
N LEU A 21 -2.80 -20.53 21.74
CA LEU A 21 -2.57 -19.99 20.40
C LEU A 21 -1.33 -20.65 19.75
N PRO A 22 -1.36 -20.89 18.44
CA PRO A 22 -0.21 -21.39 17.70
C PRO A 22 1.04 -20.55 17.98
N GLY A 23 2.12 -21.20 18.40
CA GLY A 23 3.37 -20.54 18.78
C GLY A 23 3.46 -20.04 20.23
N ARG A 24 2.49 -20.36 21.11
CA ARG A 24 2.59 -20.02 22.54
C ARG A 24 3.83 -20.66 23.16
N GLY A 25 4.68 -19.81 23.74
CA GLY A 25 5.92 -20.23 24.40
C GLY A 25 7.06 -20.60 23.44
N GLU A 26 6.82 -20.59 22.12
CA GLU A 26 7.87 -20.79 21.13
C GLU A 26 8.72 -19.54 20.95
N ARG A 27 10.00 -19.72 20.60
CA ARG A 27 10.88 -18.59 20.29
C ARG A 27 10.41 -17.95 18.99
N LEU A 28 10.19 -16.63 19.02
CA LEU A 28 9.93 -15.86 17.81
C LEU A 28 11.06 -16.06 16.79
N ASP A 29 10.70 -16.47 15.57
CA ASP A 29 11.64 -16.43 14.46
C ASP A 29 11.86 -14.96 14.04
N LEU A 30 13.04 -14.44 14.37
CA LEU A 30 13.44 -13.07 14.03
C LEU A 30 13.94 -12.95 12.58
N ARG A 31 14.01 -14.05 11.82
CA ARG A 31 14.37 -14.00 10.41
C ARG A 31 13.32 -13.21 9.66
N ASP A 32 13.80 -12.30 8.81
CA ASP A 32 12.90 -11.59 7.90
C ASP A 32 12.34 -12.59 6.88
N GLU A 33 11.10 -13.01 7.07
CA GLU A 33 10.33 -13.85 6.15
C GLU A 33 10.37 -13.31 4.70
N PHE A 34 10.52 -11.98 4.59
CA PHE A 34 10.57 -11.23 3.34
C PHE A 34 12.00 -10.81 2.97
N ALA A 35 13.02 -11.49 3.50
CA ALA A 35 14.40 -11.34 3.06
C ALA A 35 14.48 -11.52 1.52
N GLY A 36 15.21 -10.62 0.86
CA GLY A 36 15.31 -10.55 -0.60
C GLY A 36 14.30 -9.62 -1.28
N LEU A 37 13.24 -9.17 -0.59
CA LEU A 37 12.38 -8.11 -1.10
C LEU A 37 12.99 -6.73 -0.84
N PRO A 38 12.99 -5.82 -1.84
CA PRO A 38 13.32 -4.42 -1.62
C PRO A 38 12.44 -3.80 -0.54
N GLN A 39 13.01 -2.89 0.26
CA GLN A 39 12.31 -2.30 1.41
C GLN A 39 11.01 -1.59 1.02
N GLU A 40 10.98 -1.00 -0.17
CA GLU A 40 9.86 -0.23 -0.72
C GLU A 40 8.62 -1.11 -1.00
N VAL A 41 8.81 -2.38 -1.35
CA VAL A 41 7.71 -3.33 -1.66
C VAL A 41 7.41 -4.28 -0.51
N LYS A 42 8.32 -4.44 0.45
CA LYS A 42 8.22 -5.39 1.56
C LYS A 42 6.94 -5.23 2.39
N GLN A 43 6.57 -4.00 2.74
CA GLN A 43 5.36 -3.76 3.55
C GLN A 43 4.08 -4.04 2.76
N SER A 44 4.00 -3.54 1.53
CA SER A 44 2.85 -3.77 0.65
C SER A 44 2.64 -5.27 0.39
N PHE A 45 3.71 -6.00 0.13
CA PHE A 45 3.67 -7.46 -0.04
C PHE A 45 3.17 -8.18 1.22
N ARG A 46 3.68 -7.81 2.40
CA ARG A 46 3.28 -8.41 3.68
C ARG A 46 1.78 -8.21 3.97
N ILE A 47 1.27 -7.01 3.73
CA ILE A 47 -0.15 -6.69 3.93
C ILE A 47 -1.01 -7.55 3.00
N LEU A 48 -0.68 -7.58 1.70
CA LEU A 48 -1.43 -8.34 0.70
C LEU A 48 -1.37 -9.85 0.95
N LYS A 49 -0.22 -10.38 1.39
CA LYS A 49 -0.09 -11.79 1.80
C LYS A 49 -1.03 -12.11 2.95
N ARG A 50 -0.98 -11.34 4.03
CA ARG A 50 -1.78 -11.57 5.24
C ARG A 50 -3.28 -11.42 4.99
N ALA A 51 -3.66 -10.56 4.06
CA ALA A 51 -5.04 -10.37 3.65
C ALA A 51 -5.55 -11.43 2.64
N GLY A 52 -4.67 -12.35 2.18
CA GLY A 52 -5.05 -13.42 1.25
C GLY A 52 -5.17 -13.00 -0.22
N TYR A 53 -4.58 -11.87 -0.62
CA TYR A 53 -4.68 -11.33 -1.98
C TYR A 53 -3.57 -11.82 -2.93
N LEU A 54 -2.57 -12.55 -2.42
CA LEU A 54 -1.47 -13.08 -3.23
C LEU A 54 -1.67 -14.57 -3.50
N SER A 55 -1.63 -14.96 -4.78
CA SER A 55 -1.61 -16.37 -5.17
C SER A 55 -0.29 -17.04 -4.79
N ASP A 56 -0.28 -18.37 -4.70
CA ASP A 56 0.94 -19.15 -4.39
C ASP A 56 2.07 -18.87 -5.38
N GLU A 57 1.73 -18.73 -6.66
CA GLU A 57 2.68 -18.39 -7.71
C GLU A 57 3.34 -17.02 -7.47
N GLN A 58 2.55 -15.99 -7.11
CA GLN A 58 3.05 -14.65 -6.80
C GLN A 58 3.93 -14.65 -5.55
N GLN A 59 3.61 -15.50 -4.56
CA GLN A 59 4.41 -15.63 -3.35
C GLN A 59 5.77 -16.28 -3.63
N ASN A 60 5.79 -17.31 -4.49
CA ASN A 60 7.01 -17.99 -4.90
C ASN A 60 7.92 -17.08 -5.75
N GLN A 61 7.33 -16.21 -6.56
CA GLN A 61 8.05 -15.25 -7.41
C GLN A 61 8.30 -13.89 -6.74
N LYS A 62 8.30 -13.82 -5.39
CA LYS A 62 8.43 -12.56 -4.63
C LYS A 62 9.61 -11.68 -5.06
N GLN A 63 10.71 -12.26 -5.54
CA GLN A 63 11.89 -11.49 -5.97
C GLN A 63 11.66 -10.62 -7.21
N TYR A 64 10.68 -10.98 -8.04
CA TYR A 64 10.35 -10.29 -9.29
C TYR A 64 9.16 -9.34 -9.16
N ILE A 65 8.51 -9.31 -7.99
CA ILE A 65 7.30 -8.52 -7.80
C ILE A 65 7.63 -7.03 -7.69
N SER A 66 7.00 -6.23 -8.54
CA SER A 66 7.19 -4.78 -8.51
C SER A 66 6.09 -4.09 -7.71
N HIS A 67 6.34 -2.83 -7.34
CA HIS A 67 5.31 -1.98 -6.72
C HIS A 67 4.06 -1.88 -7.60
N ARG A 68 4.23 -1.84 -8.93
CA ARG A 68 3.11 -1.75 -9.88
C ARG A 68 2.22 -2.98 -9.80
N ASP A 69 2.82 -4.17 -9.68
CA ASP A 69 2.09 -5.43 -9.63
C ASP A 69 1.32 -5.54 -8.31
N LEU A 70 1.93 -5.14 -7.18
CA LEU A 70 1.25 -5.08 -5.88
C LEU A 70 0.06 -4.12 -5.89
N MET A 71 0.20 -2.97 -6.57
CA MET A 71 -0.91 -2.02 -6.73
C MET A 71 -2.04 -2.60 -7.59
N GLU A 72 -1.70 -3.30 -8.66
CA GLU A 72 -2.67 -3.95 -9.55
C GLU A 72 -3.48 -5.02 -8.80
N ILE A 73 -2.80 -5.81 -7.96
CA ILE A 73 -3.42 -6.80 -7.07
C ILE A 73 -4.33 -6.11 -6.04
N ALA A 74 -3.86 -5.04 -5.40
CA ALA A 74 -4.62 -4.33 -4.36
C ALA A 74 -5.90 -3.66 -4.90
N THR A 75 -5.90 -3.19 -6.15
CA THR A 75 -7.04 -2.48 -6.75
C THR A 75 -7.89 -3.34 -7.68
N GLY A 76 -7.55 -4.63 -7.84
CA GLY A 76 -8.26 -5.53 -8.75
C GLY A 76 -8.20 -5.07 -10.21
N GLY A 77 -7.07 -4.49 -10.64
CA GLY A 77 -6.90 -3.97 -11.99
C GLY A 77 -7.63 -2.66 -12.29
N THR A 78 -8.39 -2.10 -11.34
CA THR A 78 -8.87 -0.71 -11.47
C THR A 78 -7.67 0.21 -11.31
N ARG A 79 -7.09 0.63 -12.43
CA ARG A 79 -5.98 1.58 -12.43
C ARG A 79 -6.52 2.92 -11.95
N GLN A 80 -6.44 3.17 -10.64
CA GLN A 80 -6.45 4.54 -10.17
C GLN A 80 -5.30 5.23 -10.87
N VAL A 81 -5.65 6.15 -11.76
CA VAL A 81 -4.67 7.02 -12.41
C VAL A 81 -3.86 7.64 -11.27
N ASN A 82 -2.58 7.30 -11.16
CA ASN A 82 -1.72 7.90 -10.15
C ASN A 82 -1.67 9.40 -10.42
N HIS A 83 -2.53 10.18 -9.74
CA HIS A 83 -2.50 11.63 -9.80
C HIS A 83 -1.08 12.14 -9.46
N SER A 84 -0.36 11.39 -8.61
CA SER A 84 1.06 11.56 -8.30
C SER A 84 1.97 11.57 -9.54
N GLU A 85 1.84 10.60 -10.46
CA GLU A 85 2.68 10.53 -11.67
C GLU A 85 2.37 11.68 -12.62
N LYS A 86 1.08 11.95 -12.86
CA LYS A 86 0.68 13.07 -13.72
C LYS A 86 1.08 14.42 -13.10
N GLN A 87 1.03 14.56 -11.77
CA GLN A 87 1.52 15.76 -11.07
C GLN A 87 3.04 15.91 -11.18
N LYS A 88 3.80 14.82 -11.02
CA LYS A 88 5.26 14.83 -11.19
C LYS A 88 5.62 15.24 -12.61
N ALA A 89 5.00 14.63 -13.62
CA ALA A 89 5.22 14.98 -15.02
C ALA A 89 4.87 16.46 -15.31
N PHE A 90 3.74 16.94 -14.78
CA PHE A 90 3.36 18.35 -14.90
C PHE A 90 4.34 19.30 -14.20
N GLN A 91 4.82 18.95 -13.00
CA GLN A 91 5.84 19.74 -12.31
C GLN A 91 7.15 19.77 -13.09
N THR A 92 7.63 18.63 -13.60
CA THR A 92 8.83 18.56 -14.46
C THR A 92 8.67 19.45 -15.69
N LEU A 93 7.56 19.32 -16.42
CA LEU A 93 7.27 20.12 -17.61
C LEU A 93 7.25 21.62 -17.32
N THR A 94 6.65 22.03 -16.20
CA THR A 94 6.57 23.45 -15.82
C THR A 94 7.94 24.03 -15.48
N LYS A 95 8.82 23.25 -14.84
CA LYS A 95 10.20 23.65 -14.53
C LYS A 95 11.09 23.71 -15.77
N GLU A 96 11.03 22.69 -16.63
CA GLU A 96 11.82 22.64 -17.88
C GLU A 96 11.51 23.84 -18.78
N ARG A 97 10.24 24.20 -18.88
CA ARG A 97 9.79 25.35 -19.69
C ARG A 97 9.85 26.69 -18.96
N LYS A 98 10.38 26.73 -17.73
CA LYS A 98 10.44 27.93 -16.88
C LYS A 98 9.09 28.63 -16.71
N LEU A 99 8.00 27.87 -16.82
CA LEU A 99 6.63 28.38 -16.71
C LEU A 99 6.30 28.78 -15.28
N ASP A 100 6.95 28.14 -14.30
CA ASP A 100 6.95 28.50 -12.89
C ASP A 100 7.43 29.94 -12.64
N LYS A 101 8.12 30.58 -13.58
CA LYS A 101 8.56 31.98 -13.48
C LYS A 101 7.63 32.97 -14.17
N SER A 102 6.66 32.47 -14.94
CA SER A 102 5.72 33.30 -15.69
C SER A 102 4.55 33.77 -14.82
N SER A 103 4.30 35.07 -14.78
CA SER A 103 3.14 35.66 -14.08
C SER A 103 1.80 35.27 -14.73
N VAL A 104 1.81 35.01 -16.05
CA VAL A 104 0.64 34.50 -16.78
C VAL A 104 0.32 33.09 -16.34
N PHE A 105 1.33 32.22 -16.24
CA PHE A 105 1.14 30.84 -15.81
C PHE A 105 0.56 30.76 -14.41
N HIS A 106 1.04 31.56 -13.44
CA HIS A 106 0.50 31.59 -12.08
C HIS A 106 -1.01 31.86 -12.03
N ARG A 107 -1.52 32.74 -12.89
CA ARG A 107 -2.97 33.05 -12.97
C ARG A 107 -3.80 31.84 -13.42
N TYR A 108 -3.26 30.99 -14.28
CA TYR A 108 -3.96 29.83 -14.81
C TYR A 108 -3.59 28.51 -14.11
N ALA A 109 -2.48 28.45 -13.39
CA ALA A 109 -1.94 27.22 -12.79
C ALA A 109 -2.94 26.54 -11.87
N LYS A 110 -3.72 27.31 -11.10
CA LYS A 110 -4.78 26.78 -10.23
C LYS A 110 -5.90 26.09 -11.02
N LYS A 111 -6.35 26.71 -12.11
CA LYS A 111 -7.39 26.15 -13.01
C LYS A 111 -6.89 24.92 -13.76
N MET A 112 -5.64 24.96 -14.23
CA MET A 112 -5.01 23.82 -14.92
C MET A 112 -4.84 22.62 -13.99
N LYS A 113 -4.36 22.85 -12.75
CA LYS A 113 -4.23 21.77 -11.75
C LYS A 113 -5.58 21.13 -11.43
N HIS A 114 -6.61 21.93 -11.17
CA HIS A 114 -7.95 21.41 -10.86
C HIS A 114 -8.58 20.62 -12.02
N LYS A 115 -8.28 20.99 -13.28
CA LYS A 115 -8.80 20.29 -14.46
C LYS A 115 -8.01 19.01 -14.79
N LEU A 116 -6.70 19.01 -14.57
CA LEU A 116 -5.81 17.89 -14.92
C LEU A 116 -5.70 16.84 -13.80
N PHE A 117 -5.91 17.26 -12.54
CA PHE A 117 -5.87 16.41 -11.35
C PHE A 117 -7.17 16.64 -10.54
N PRO A 118 -8.31 16.12 -11.02
CA PRO A 118 -9.57 16.17 -10.27
C PRO A 118 -9.49 15.36 -8.97
#